data_AF-A0A5S3XXV7-F1
#
_entry.id   AF-A0A5S3XXV7-F1
#
_cell.length_a   1.000
_cell.length_b   1.000
_cell.length_c   1.000
_cell.angle_alpha   90.00
_cell.angle_beta   90.00
_cell.angle_gamma   90.00
#
_symmetry.space_group_name_H-M   'P 1'
#
loop_
_entity.id
_entity.type
_entity.pdbx_description
1 polymer ?
#
loop_
_entity_poly.entity_id
_entity_poly.type
_entity_poly.pdbx_seq_one_letter_code
_entity_poly.pdbx_strand_id
1 'polypeptide(L)'
;QIGIEGKDDYYHSDSHNAQADSQNLLNASLSYYGENWTLTAWGRNLADRDVPVRGFRFGNNALKDYTTETFVQYGEPRVAGLTFSYQL
;
A
#
# COMPACT_ATOMS: atom_id res chain seq x y z
N GLN A 1 -12.90 -13.21 4.24
CA GLN A 1 -11.49 -13.52 4.53
C GLN A 1 -10.84 -12.35 5.25
N ILE A 2 -9.89 -12.60 6.13
CA ILE A 2 -9.02 -11.57 6.72
C ILE A 2 -7.59 -11.96 6.37
N GLY A 3 -6.77 -10.99 5.95
CA GLY A 3 -5.37 -11.17 5.63
C GLY A 3 -4.51 -10.11 6.30
N ILE A 4 -3.34 -10.51 6.78
CA ILE A 4 -2.32 -9.63 7.35
C ILE A 4 -1.06 -9.80 6.51
N GLU A 5 -0.48 -8.69 6.07
CA GLU A 5 0.81 -8.65 5.39
C GLU A 5 1.78 -7.85 6.26
N GLY A 6 2.89 -8.48 6.67
CA GLY A 6 3.93 -7.85 7.47
C GLY A 6 5.20 -7.66 6.64
N LYS A 7 5.83 -6.51 6.81
CA LYS A 7 7.15 -6.20 6.24
C LYS A 7 7.98 -5.48 7.29
N ASP A 8 9.14 -6.02 7.61
CA ASP A 8 10.12 -5.39 8.51
C ASP A 8 10.79 -4.18 7.84
N ASP A 9 11.59 -3.43 8.59
CA ASP A 9 12.34 -2.28 8.07
C ASP A 9 13.22 -2.69 6.87
N TYR A 10 13.30 -1.84 5.85
CA TYR A 10 14.07 -2.14 4.64
C TYR A 10 14.69 -0.90 4.01
N TYR A 11 15.83 -1.11 3.35
CA TYR A 11 16.48 -0.06 2.58
C TYR A 11 15.79 0.16 1.24
N HIS A 12 15.65 1.42 0.84
CA HIS A 12 15.10 1.78 -0.45
C HIS A 12 16.02 1.46 -1.63
N SER A 13 17.34 1.43 -1.40
CA SER A 13 18.36 1.10 -2.39
C SER A 13 19.69 0.77 -1.71
N ASP A 14 20.50 -0.07 -2.33
CA ASP A 14 21.87 -0.36 -1.88
C ASP A 14 22.82 0.83 -2.01
N SER A 15 22.43 1.85 -2.79
CA SER A 15 23.23 3.04 -3.06
C SER A 15 23.13 4.12 -1.97
N HIS A 16 22.18 4.00 -1.04
CA HIS A 16 21.98 4.98 0.02
C HIS A 16 21.25 4.42 1.25
N ASN A 17 21.58 4.95 2.43
CA ASN A 17 21.03 4.50 3.71
C ASN A 17 19.58 4.93 4.00
N ALA A 18 18.82 5.38 3.01
CA ALA A 18 17.41 5.71 3.21
C ALA A 18 16.59 4.43 3.41
N GLN A 19 15.80 4.39 4.49
CA GLN A 19 15.04 3.23 4.93
C GLN A 19 13.55 3.56 4.98
N ALA A 20 12.75 2.53 4.75
CA ALA A 20 11.33 2.49 5.10
C ALA A 20 11.17 1.73 6.41
N ASP A 21 10.33 2.27 7.27
CA ASP A 21 9.93 1.63 8.51
C ASP A 21 9.04 0.41 8.24
N SER A 22 9.03 -0.50 9.21
CA SER A 22 8.20 -1.70 9.21
C SER A 22 6.72 -1.34 9.12
N GLN A 23 5.99 -2.17 8.38
CA GLN A 23 4.58 -1.96 8.10
C GLN A 23 3.80 -3.27 8.19
N ASN A 24 2.59 -3.17 8.75
CA ASN A 24 1.64 -4.26 8.80
C ASN A 24 0.34 -3.80 8.14
N LEU A 25 -0.03 -4.43 7.04
CA LEU A 25 -1.24 -4.15 6.29
C LEU A 25 -2.34 -5.14 6.66
N LEU A 26 -3.50 -4.60 6.99
CA LEU A 26 -4.71 -5.37 7.26
C LEU A 26 -5.66 -5.27 6.07
N ASN A 27 -6.03 -6.40 5.50
CA ASN A 27 -6.96 -6.50 4.38
C ASN A 27 -8.12 -7.43 4.76
N ALA A 28 -9.33 -7.15 4.30
CA ALA A 28 -10.48 -8.00 4.56
C ALA A 28 -11.48 -8.05 3.41
N SER A 29 -12.24 -9.14 3.35
CA SER A 29 -13.36 -9.33 2.44
C SER A 29 -14.47 -10.13 3.10
N LEU A 30 -15.71 -9.92 2.67
CA LEU A 30 -16.88 -10.69 3.08
C LEU A 30 -17.75 -10.94 1.85
N SER A 31 -18.07 -12.21 1.60
CA SER A 31 -18.87 -12.63 0.45
C SER A 31 -20.16 -13.27 0.91
N TYR A 32 -21.25 -12.91 0.24
CA TYR A 32 -22.55 -13.56 0.35
C TYR A 32 -22.85 -14.29 -0.97
N TYR A 33 -23.22 -15.56 -0.87
CA TYR A 33 -23.44 -16.45 -2.00
C TYR A 33 -24.94 -16.75 -2.14
N GLY A 34 -25.52 -16.37 -3.28
CA GLY A 34 -26.83 -16.83 -3.74
C GLY A 34 -26.69 -18.02 -4.70
N GLU A 35 -27.80 -18.48 -5.27
CA GLU A 35 -27.81 -19.64 -6.17
C GLU A 35 -27.00 -19.42 -7.46
N ASN A 36 -27.14 -18.23 -8.06
CA ASN A 36 -26.51 -17.85 -9.32
C ASN A 36 -25.82 -16.48 -9.24
N TRP A 37 -25.58 -15.97 -8.03
CA TRP A 37 -24.90 -14.70 -7.83
C TRP A 37 -24.05 -14.66 -6.57
N THR A 38 -23.11 -13.72 -6.51
CA THR A 38 -22.25 -13.46 -5.34
C THR A 38 -22.09 -11.95 -5.15
N LEU A 39 -22.23 -11.48 -3.92
CA LEU A 39 -21.91 -10.11 -3.52
C LEU A 39 -20.73 -10.13 -2.56
N THR A 40 -19.66 -9.40 -2.88
CA THR A 40 -18.45 -9.31 -2.06
C THR A 40 -18.17 -7.87 -1.67
N ALA A 41 -18.11 -7.61 -0.37
CA ALA A 41 -17.52 -6.39 0.18
C ALA A 41 -16.06 -6.63 0.49
N TRP A 42 -15.18 -5.70 0.15
CA TRP A 42 -13.74 -5.83 0.40
C TRP A 42 -13.09 -4.50 0.77
N GLY A 43 -11.97 -4.59 1.46
CA GLY A 43 -11.13 -3.43 1.79
C GLY A 43 -9.66 -3.82 1.92
N ARG A 44 -8.81 -2.91 1.47
CA ARG A 44 -7.35 -3.01 1.51
C ARG A 44 -6.76 -1.86 2.32
N ASN A 45 -5.65 -2.14 3.00
CA ASN A 45 -4.99 -1.19 3.90
C ASN A 45 -5.96 -0.57 4.92
N LEU A 46 -6.73 -1.42 5.61
CA LEU A 46 -7.79 -1.00 6.53
C LEU A 46 -7.27 -0.18 7.72
N ALA A 47 -6.00 -0.35 8.07
CA ALA A 47 -5.29 0.42 9.10
C ALA A 47 -4.73 1.76 8.60
N ASP A 48 -4.96 2.13 7.33
CA ASP A 48 -4.61 3.43 6.75
C ASP A 48 -3.12 3.78 6.87
N ARG A 49 -2.25 2.85 6.51
CA ARG A 49 -0.80 3.01 6.55
C ARG A 49 -0.28 3.65 5.27
N ASP A 50 0.67 4.56 5.40
CA ASP A 50 1.47 5.04 4.26
C ASP A 50 2.46 3.96 3.86
N VAL A 51 2.30 3.40 2.65
CA VAL A 51 3.10 2.27 2.16
C VAL A 51 4.19 2.75 1.22
N PRO A 52 5.45 2.86 1.62
CA PRO A 52 6.50 3.39 0.76
C PRO A 52 6.95 2.34 -0.27
N VAL A 53 6.57 2.50 -1.53
CA VAL A 53 6.88 1.52 -2.59
C VAL A 53 8.29 1.72 -3.14
N ARG A 54 8.76 2.96 -3.21
CA ARG A 54 10.07 3.30 -3.76
C ARG A 54 10.65 4.56 -3.14
N GLY A 55 11.94 4.53 -2.83
CA GLY A 55 12.71 5.71 -2.42
C GLY A 55 13.67 6.14 -3.51
N PHE A 56 13.89 7.45 -3.63
CA PHE A 56 14.88 8.05 -4.50
C PHE A 56 15.70 9.06 -3.70
N ARG A 57 16.98 9.20 -4.02
CA ARG A 57 17.84 10.16 -3.33
C ARG A 57 18.64 10.99 -4.33
N PHE A 58 18.31 12.26 -4.44
CA PHE A 58 18.96 13.20 -5.36
C PHE A 58 18.65 14.66 -4.99
N GLY A 59 19.41 15.61 -5.53
CA GLY A 59 19.14 17.04 -5.38
C GLY A 59 18.19 17.53 -6.46
N ASN A 60 16.98 17.94 -6.10
CA ASN A 60 15.95 18.38 -7.07
C ASN A 60 15.18 19.63 -6.64
N ASN A 61 15.55 20.23 -5.52
CA ASN A 61 14.82 21.35 -4.96
C ASN A 61 15.68 22.61 -4.98
N ALA A 62 15.40 23.50 -5.93
CA ALA A 62 16.10 24.78 -6.07
C ALA A 62 15.93 25.70 -4.86
N LEU A 63 14.83 25.55 -4.09
CA LEU A 63 14.58 26.31 -2.86
C LEU A 63 15.46 25.85 -1.69
N LYS A 64 16.14 24.72 -1.84
CA LYS A 64 17.06 24.14 -0.87
C LYS A 64 18.46 23.96 -1.47
N ASP A 65 18.85 24.85 -2.38
CA ASP A 65 20.15 24.85 -3.04
C ASP A 65 20.53 23.49 -3.68
N TYR A 66 19.53 22.74 -4.15
CA TYR A 66 19.69 21.38 -4.70
C TYR A 66 20.42 20.41 -3.77
N THR A 67 20.29 20.62 -2.45
CA THR A 67 20.76 19.66 -1.46
C THR A 67 20.15 18.28 -1.69
N THR A 68 20.95 17.23 -1.43
CA THR A 68 20.50 15.85 -1.65
C THR A 68 19.47 15.46 -0.61
N GLU A 69 18.26 15.15 -1.05
CA GLU A 69 17.13 14.75 -0.21
C GLU A 69 16.61 13.36 -0.61
N THR A 70 15.84 12.75 0.28
CA THR A 70 15.12 11.50 -0.01
C THR A 70 13.69 11.83 -0.39
N PHE A 71 13.25 11.31 -1.53
CA PHE A 71 11.87 11.36 -2.01
C PHE A 71 11.29 9.96 -1.95
N VAL A 72 10.10 9.83 -1.39
CA VAL A 72 9.41 8.54 -1.23
C VAL A 72 8.14 8.55 -2.05
N GLN A 73 7.98 7.55 -2.90
CA GLN A 73 6.74 7.26 -3.59
C GLN A 73 5.93 6.29 -2.74
N TYR A 74 4.73 6.71 -2.36
CA TYR A 74 3.77 5.88 -1.64
C TYR A 74 2.88 5.08 -2.60
N GLY A 75 2.45 3.93 -2.10
CA GLY A 75 1.51 3.04 -2.76
C GLY A 75 0.08 3.49 -2.56
N GLU A 76 -0.83 2.54 -2.76
CA GLU A 76 -2.26 2.76 -2.59
C GLU A 76 -2.61 3.12 -1.12
N PRO A 77 -3.46 4.14 -0.90
CA PRO A 77 -3.99 4.45 0.42
C PRO A 77 -5.05 3.40 0.85
N ARG A 78 -5.76 3.62 1.95
CA ARG A 78 -6.93 2.78 2.26
C ARG A 78 -7.97 2.85 1.15
N VAL A 79 -8.39 1.69 0.63
CA VAL A 79 -9.42 1.56 -0.42
C VAL A 79 -10.40 0.46 -0.04
N ALA A 80 -11.68 0.67 -0.32
CA ALA A 80 -12.73 -0.32 -0.15
C ALA A 80 -13.66 -0.35 -1.36
N GLY A 81 -14.33 -1.49 -1.56
CA GLY A 81 -15.21 -1.68 -2.71
C GLY A 81 -16.24 -2.78 -2.51
N LEU A 82 -17.19 -2.82 -3.45
CA LEU A 82 -18.20 -3.85 -3.59
C LEU A 82 -18.07 -4.49 -4.97
N THR A 83 -18.21 -5.80 -5.04
CA THR A 83 -18.19 -6.56 -6.29
C THR A 83 -19.41 -7.46 -6.33
N PHE A 84 -20.22 -7.34 -7.38
CA PHE A 84 -21.34 -8.23 -7.66
C PHE A 84 -21.01 -9.10 -8.88
N SER A 85 -21.33 -10.38 -8.81
CA SER A 85 -21.10 -11.34 -9.90
C SER A 85 -22.35 -12.20 -10.07
N TYR A 86 -22.70 -12.51 -11.32
CA TYR A 86 -23.86 -13.33 -11.68
C TYR A 86 -23.43 -14.37 -12.71
N GLN A 87 -23.86 -15.62 -12.54
CA GLN A 87 -23.60 -16.73 -13.44
C GLN A 87 -24.88 -17.05 -14.21
N LEU A 88 -24.80 -17.01 -15.55
CA LEU A 88 -25.89 -17.37 -16.45
C LEU A 88 -26.07 -18.89 -16.58
#